data_AF-A0A820J6J7-F1
#
_entry.id   AF-A0A820J6J7-F1
#
_cell.length_a   1.000
_cell.length_b   1.000
_cell.length_c   1.000
_cell.angle_alpha   90.00
_cell.angle_beta   90.00
_cell.angle_gamma   90.00
#
_symmetry.space_group_name_H-M   'P 1'
#
loop_
_entity.id
_entity.type
_entity.pdbx_description
1 polymer ?
#
loop_
_entity_poly.entity_id
_entity_poly.type
_entity_poly.pdbx_seq_one_letter_code
_entity_poly.pdbx_strand_id
1 'polypeptide(L)' 'MQRLFIQLDDLPDEILIYIFKKLYNVEVLYSLMGVNQQFNRIVHDTIFTRVLYLLKYCPDDDSTFPLPDPILD' A
#
# COMPACT_ATOMS: atom_id res chain seq x y z
N MET A 1 -6.99 -22.64 23.46
CA MET A 1 -7.13 -21.92 22.18
C MET A 1 -5.84 -22.05 21.40
N GLN A 2 -5.81 -22.81 20.32
CA GLN A 2 -4.65 -22.86 19.42
C GLN A 2 -4.69 -21.60 18.54
N ARG A 3 -3.65 -20.76 18.63
CA ARG A 3 -3.48 -19.66 17.66
C ARG A 3 -2.94 -20.26 16.37
N LEU A 4 -3.76 -20.28 15.34
CA LEU A 4 -3.30 -20.53 13.98
C LEU A 4 -2.55 -19.27 13.52
N PHE A 5 -1.23 -19.38 13.42
CA PHE A 5 -0.42 -18.37 12.74
C PHE A 5 -0.58 -18.59 11.25
N ILE A 6 -1.56 -17.92 10.67
CA ILE A 6 -1.72 -17.87 9.22
C ILE A 6 -0.73 -16.82 8.73
N GLN A 7 0.20 -17.20 7.87
CA GLN A 7 1.07 -16.23 7.21
C GLN A 7 0.23 -15.43 6.22
N LEU A 8 0.47 -14.12 6.11
CA LEU A 8 -0.26 -13.31 5.13
C LEU A 8 -0.08 -13.85 3.71
N ASP A 9 1.10 -14.40 3.41
CA ASP A 9 1.44 -14.92 2.07
C ASP A 9 0.66 -16.19 1.68
N ASP A 10 0.05 -16.88 2.65
CA ASP A 10 -0.78 -18.06 2.40
C ASP A 10 -2.24 -17.69 2.10
N LEU A 11 -2.61 -16.41 2.23
CA LEU A 11 -3.97 -15.95 2.01
C LEU A 11 -4.24 -15.64 0.53
N PRO A 12 -5.46 -15.92 0.04
CA PRO A 12 -5.90 -15.44 -1.26
C PRO A 12 -5.88 -13.92 -1.34
N ASP A 13 -5.61 -13.39 -2.54
CA ASP A 13 -5.52 -11.94 -2.80
C ASP A 13 -6.79 -11.20 -2.33
N GLU A 14 -7.98 -11.78 -2.49
CA GLU A 14 -9.25 -11.17 -2.07
C GLU A 14 -9.33 -10.97 -0.55
N ILE A 15 -8.82 -11.93 0.23
CA ILE A 15 -8.78 -11.85 1.69
C ILE A 15 -7.76 -10.81 2.12
N LEU A 16 -6.60 -10.77 1.46
CA LEU A 16 -5.57 -9.77 1.69
C LEU A 16 -6.10 -8.36 1.44
N ILE A 17 -6.78 -8.13 0.34
CA ILE A 17 -7.42 -6.84 0.03
C ILE A 17 -8.44 -6.48 1.11
N TYR A 18 -9.26 -7.43 1.56
CA TYR A 18 -10.20 -7.17 2.64
C TYR A 18 -9.50 -6.71 3.92
N ILE A 19 -8.38 -7.35 4.29
CA ILE A 19 -7.55 -6.96 5.43
C ILE A 19 -6.94 -5.57 5.21
N PHE A 20 -6.32 -5.32 4.06
CA PHE A 20 -5.69 -4.04 3.74
C PHE A 20 -6.70 -2.88 3.73
N LYS A 21 -7.94 -3.10 3.27
CA LYS A 21 -9.03 -2.11 3.38
C LYS A 21 -9.45 -1.81 4.82
N LYS A 22 -9.21 -2.74 5.75
CA LYS A 22 -9.49 -2.56 7.18
C LYS A 22 -8.33 -1.92 7.93
N LEU A 23 -7.12 -1.94 7.37
CA LEU A 23 -5.99 -1.19 7.88
C LEU A 23 -6.20 0.30 7.57
N TYR A 24 -6.71 1.02 8.57
CA TYR A 24 -6.90 2.47 8.48
C TYR A 24 -5.57 3.25 8.42
N ASN A 25 -4.48 2.60 8.83
CA ASN A 25 -3.16 3.22 8.85
C ASN A 25 -2.44 3.00 7.51
N VAL A 26 -2.39 4.08 6.73
CA VAL A 26 -1.69 4.14 5.44
C VAL A 26 -0.18 3.91 5.58
N GLU A 27 0.44 4.31 6.70
CA GLU A 27 1.87 4.07 6.96
C GLU A 27 2.19 2.58 7.06
N VAL A 28 1.27 1.78 7.63
CA VAL A 28 1.42 0.32 7.69
C VAL A 28 1.38 -0.28 6.29
N LEU A 29 0.49 0.21 5.42
CA LEU A 29 0.41 -0.24 4.03
C LEU A 29 1.67 0.13 3.24
N TYR A 30 2.21 1.34 3.42
CA TYR A 30 3.49 1.73 2.81
C TYR A 30 4.66 0.91 3.35
N SER A 31 4.66 0.55 4.63
CA SER A 31 5.71 -0.29 5.23
C SER A 31 5.71 -1.72 4.68
N LEU A 32 4.57 -2.19 4.16
CA LEU A 32 4.46 -3.49 3.49
C LEU A 32 4.91 -3.42 2.02
N MET A 33 4.95 -2.23 1.44
CA MET A 33 5.45 -2.01 0.09
C MET A 33 6.94 -2.29 0.02
N GLY A 34 7.38 -3.06 -0.97
CA GLY A 34 8.77 -3.51 -1.11
C GLY A 34 9.15 -4.73 -0.26
N VAL A 35 8.48 -4.97 0.87
CA VAL A 35 8.76 -6.10 1.76
C VAL A 35 7.94 -7.33 1.36
N ASN A 36 6.66 -7.15 1.08
CA ASN A 36 5.77 -8.25 0.70
C ASN A 36 5.56 -8.26 -0.82
N GLN A 37 6.06 -9.30 -1.49
CA GLN A 37 5.96 -9.42 -2.96
C GLN A 37 4.52 -9.57 -3.45
N GLN A 38 3.68 -10.28 -2.70
CA GLN A 38 2.27 -10.45 -3.04
C GLN A 38 1.52 -9.12 -2.88
N PHE A 39 1.79 -8.38 -1.81
CA PHE A 39 1.27 -7.03 -1.63
C PHE A 39 1.70 -6.11 -2.78
N ASN A 40 2.98 -6.12 -3.17
CA ASN A 40 3.48 -5.36 -4.31
C ASN A 40 2.71 -5.71 -5.59
N ARG A 41 2.47 -6.99 -5.85
CA ARG A 41 1.65 -7.42 -6.99
C ARG A 41 0.24 -6.83 -6.93
N ILE A 42 -0.41 -6.90 -5.77
CA ILE A 42 -1.78 -6.40 -5.55
C ILE A 42 -1.86 -4.88 -5.74
N VAL A 43 -0.91 -4.10 -5.21
CA VAL A 43 -0.94 -2.63 -5.35
C VAL A 43 -0.63 -2.15 -6.77
N HIS A 44 0.14 -2.92 -7.54
CA HIS A 44 0.40 -2.66 -8.96
C HIS A 44 -0.69 -3.19 -9.89
N ASP A 45 -1.58 -4.07 -9.42
CA ASP A 45 -2.73 -4.53 -10.18
C ASP A 45 -3.82 -3.44 -10.18
N THR A 46 -4.03 -2.85 -11.35
CA THR A 46 -5.03 -1.79 -11.58
C THR A 46 -6.45 -2.13 -11.12
N ILE A 47 -6.84 -3.41 -11.07
CA ILE A 47 -8.15 -3.84 -10.55
C ILE A 47 -8.19 -3.60 -9.04
N PHE A 48 -7.13 -3.99 -8.34
CA PHE A 48 -7.07 -3.92 -6.88
C PHE A 48 -6.66 -2.56 -6.35
N THR A 49 -5.82 -1.80 -7.06
CA THR A 49 -5.51 -0.40 -6.72
C THR A 49 -6.78 0.46 -6.67
N ARG A 50 -7.72 0.24 -7.60
CA ARG A 50 -9.04 0.91 -7.59
C ARG A 50 -9.89 0.53 -6.39
N VAL A 51 -9.79 -0.71 -5.93
CA VAL A 51 -10.55 -1.22 -4.78
C VAL A 51 -9.98 -0.68 -3.47
N LEU A 52 -8.66 -0.52 -3.37
CA LEU A 52 -7.95 -0.07 -2.18
C LEU A 52 -7.91 1.47 -2.03
N TYR A 53 -8.23 2.25 -3.08
CA TYR A 53 -8.20 3.73 -3.06
C TYR A 53 -6.89 4.32 -2.49
N LEU A 54 -5.80 3.56 -2.52
CA LEU A 54 -4.51 3.96 -1.92
C LEU A 54 -3.92 5.23 -2.54
N LEU A 55 -4.31 5.54 -3.78
CA LEU A 55 -3.78 6.65 -4.58
C LEU A 55 -4.75 7.81 -4.77
N LYS A 56 -5.91 7.85 -4.09
CA LYS A 56 -6.83 8.99 -4.18
C LYS A 56 -6.65 9.96 -3.01
N TYR A 57 -5.43 10.44 -2.83
CA TYR A 57 -5.15 11.69 -2.13
C TYR A 57 -3.86 12.29 -2.70
N CYS A 58 -3.94 12.76 -3.95
CA CYS A 58 -3.20 13.96 -4.31
C CYS A 58 -4.20 15.11 -4.06
N PRO A 59 -4.16 15.79 -2.91
CA PRO A 59 -4.87 17.06 -2.82
C PRO A 59 -4.24 17.94 -3.91
N ASP A 60 -5.11 18.62 -4.63
CA ASP A 60 -4.81 19.39 -5.83
C ASP A 60 -3.40 20.03 -5.82
N ASP A 61 -2.69 19.74 -6.91
CA ASP A 61 -1.54 20.50 -7.39
C ASP A 61 -1.99 21.96 -7.57
N ASP A 62 -1.91 22.75 -6.49
CA ASP A 62 -1.72 24.21 -6.51
C ASP A 62 -0.82 24.65 -5.35
N SER A 63 0.20 23.84 -5.06
CA SER A 63 1.42 24.38 -4.47
C SER A 63 2.59 23.50 -4.90
N THR A 64 3.37 24.08 -5.79
CA THR A 64 4.72 23.69 -6.13
C THR A 64 5.46 23.27 -4.87
N PHE A 65 5.66 21.96 -4.66
CA PHE A 65 6.75 21.49 -3.83
C PHE A 65 7.98 21.47 -4.74
N PRO A 66 8.86 22.49 -4.70
CA PRO A 66 10.14 22.32 -5.36
C PRO A 66 10.83 21.20 -4.60
N LEU A 67 11.09 20.09 -5.29
CA LEU A 67 12.13 19.17 -4.88
C LEU A 67 13.35 20.02 -4.51
N PRO A 68 13.98 19.85 -3.35
CA PRO A 68 15.18 20.59 -3.04
C PRO A 68 16.21 20.22 -4.11
N ASP A 69 16.68 21.23 -4.86
CA ASP A 69 17.69 21.03 -5.88
C ASP A 69 18.88 20.27 -5.27
N PRO A 70 19.46 19.29 -5.98
CA PRO A 70 20.67 18.63 -5.52
C PRO A 70 21.75 19.71 -5.33
N ILE A 71 22.24 19.81 -4.09
CA ILE A 71 23.36 20.70 -3.76
C ILE A 71 24.53 20.28 -4.64
N LEU A 72 24.91 21.16 -5.57
CA LEU A 72 26.08 20.99 -6.42
C LEU A 72 27.17 21.94 -5.90
N ASP A 73 27.95 21.45 -4.93
CA ASP A 73 29.38 21.74 -4.70
C ASP A 73 29.97 20.73 -3.71
#